data_AF-A0A0R2FC36-F1
#
_entry.id   AF-A0A0R2FC36-F1
#
_cell.length_a   1.000
_cell.length_b   1.000
_cell.length_c   1.000
_cell.angle_alpha   90.00
_cell.angle_beta   90.00
_cell.angle_gamma   90.00
#
_symmetry.space_group_name_H-M   'P 1'
#
loop_
_entity.id
_entity.type
_entity.pdbx_description
1 polymer ?
#
loop_
_entity_poly.entity_id
_entity_poly.type
_entity_poly.pdbx_seq_one_letter_code
_entity_poly.pdbx_strand_id
1 'polypeptide(L)' 'MELTATDYNILDAIATGKVEPGTSPSYFVDYCDNVIGGDPKPLIAAGYIDAGHFINGLTEKGKQALANRDQPSA' A
#
# COMPACT_ATOMS: atom_id res chain seq x y z
N MET A 1 3.69 -0.49 13.93
CA MET A 1 3.67 0.80 13.21
C MET A 1 2.23 1.24 13.17
N GLU A 2 1.98 2.50 13.50
CA GLU A 2 0.65 3.11 13.34
C GLU A 2 0.55 3.63 11.90
N LEU A 3 -0.54 3.27 11.20
CA LEU A 3 -0.74 3.67 9.80
C LEU A 3 -1.36 5.07 9.75
N THR A 4 -0.76 5.94 8.95
CA THR A 4 -1.27 7.28 8.67
C THR A 4 -2.32 7.25 7.56
N ALA A 5 -3.03 8.37 7.36
CA ALA A 5 -3.94 8.51 6.23
C ALA A 5 -3.24 8.31 4.88
N THR A 6 -2.00 8.79 4.74
CA THR A 6 -1.17 8.61 3.54
C THR A 6 -0.85 7.13 3.33
N ASP A 7 -0.54 6.39 4.39
CA ASP A 7 -0.27 4.95 4.29
C ASP A 7 -1.50 4.20 3.76
N TYR A 8 -2.68 4.53 4.29
CA TYR A 8 -3.92 3.93 3.80
C TYR A 8 -4.21 4.29 2.33
N ASN A 9 -3.92 5.52 1.90
CA ASN A 9 -4.06 5.90 0.49
C ASN A 9 -3.14 5.08 -0.44
N ILE A 10 -1.94 4.73 0.04
CA ILE A 10 -1.02 3.84 -0.70
C ILE A 10 -1.61 2.43 -0.80
N LEU A 11 -2.13 1.89 0.32
CA LEU A 11 -2.77 0.57 0.31
C LEU A 11 -4.01 0.54 -0.59
N ASP A 12 -4.83 1.60 -0.57
CA ASP A 12 -6.00 1.77 -1.44
C ASP A 12 -5.63 1.82 -2.91
N ALA A 13 -4.51 2.46 -3.28
CA ALA A 13 -4.07 2.51 -4.67
C ALA A 13 -3.79 1.11 -5.24
N ILE A 14 -3.24 0.21 -4.43
CA ILE A 14 -3.07 -1.20 -4.80
C ILE A 14 -4.43 -1.92 -4.83
N ALA A 15 -5.24 -1.77 -3.78
CA ALA A 15 -6.53 -2.46 -3.65
C ALA A 15 -7.52 -2.11 -4.78
N THR A 16 -7.48 -0.86 -5.25
CA THR A 16 -8.35 -0.36 -6.32
C THR A 16 -7.76 -0.56 -7.73
N GLY A 17 -6.58 -1.16 -7.85
CA GLY A 17 -5.94 -1.46 -9.13
C GLY A 17 -5.25 -0.27 -9.80
N LYS A 18 -5.05 0.85 -9.11
CA LYS A 18 -4.21 1.95 -9.62
C LYS A 18 -2.74 1.56 -9.72
N VAL A 19 -2.33 0.58 -8.93
CA VAL A 19 -1.03 -0.08 -8.98
C VAL A 19 -1.27 -1.56 -9.22
N GLU A 20 -0.98 -2.02 -10.44
CA GLU A 20 -1.23 -3.40 -10.86
C GLU A 20 -0.07 -4.33 -10.47
N PRO A 21 -0.33 -5.64 -10.25
CA PRO A 21 0.71 -6.63 -10.10
C PRO A 21 1.68 -6.63 -11.28
N GLY A 22 2.98 -6.70 -11.01
CA GLY A 22 4.02 -6.55 -12.04
C GLY A 22 4.57 -5.12 -12.17
N THR A 23 4.02 -4.14 -11.44
CA THR A 23 4.58 -2.79 -11.35
C THR A 23 5.98 -2.84 -10.76
N SER A 24 6.94 -2.10 -11.35
CA SER A 24 8.30 -2.04 -10.80
C SER A 24 8.31 -1.30 -9.45
N PRO A 25 9.15 -1.72 -8.48
CA PRO A 25 9.24 -1.04 -7.19
C PRO A 25 9.65 0.44 -7.31
N SER A 26 10.52 0.78 -8.27
CA SER A 26 10.93 2.17 -8.50
C SER A 26 9.78 3.04 -9.00
N TYR A 27 9.01 2.54 -9.98
CA TYR A 27 7.85 3.26 -10.50
C TYR A 27 6.77 3.42 -9.43
N PHE A 28 6.57 2.39 -8.59
CA PHE A 28 5.64 2.49 -7.48
C PHE A 28 6.06 3.55 -6.45
N VAL A 29 7.35 3.61 -6.10
CA VAL A 29 7.87 4.67 -5.22
C VAL A 29 7.67 6.05 -5.85
N ASP A 30 8.02 6.22 -7.13
CA ASP A 30 7.85 7.50 -7.84
C ASP A 30 6.38 7.91 -7.92
N TYR A 31 5.47 6.96 -8.17
CA TYR A 31 4.03 7.20 -8.16
C TYR A 31 3.54 7.65 -6.78
N CYS A 32 3.94 6.97 -5.71
CA CYS A 32 3.56 7.33 -4.35
C CYS A 32 4.10 8.72 -3.96
N ASP A 33 5.34 9.05 -4.32
CA ASP A 33 5.95 10.35 -4.02
C ASP A 33 5.23 11.49 -4.74
N ASN A 34 4.93 11.31 -6.04
CA ASN A 34 4.36 12.38 -6.87
C ASN A 34 2.83 12.49 -6.82
N VAL A 35 2.11 11.37 -6.65
CA VAL A 35 0.64 11.32 -6.75
C VAL A 35 -0.04 11.23 -5.40
N ILE A 36 0.54 10.48 -4.46
CA ILE A 36 -0.05 10.27 -3.13
C ILE A 36 0.59 11.19 -2.09
N GLY A 37 1.87 11.52 -2.25
CA GLY A 37 2.67 12.29 -1.29
C GLY A 37 3.20 11.42 -0.14
N GLY A 38 3.61 10.17 -0.40
CA GLY A 38 4.11 9.25 0.62
C GLY A 38 5.16 8.25 0.13
N ASP A 39 5.86 7.60 1.06
CA ASP A 39 6.84 6.56 0.77
C ASP A 39 6.23 5.17 1.05
N PRO A 40 6.17 4.26 0.07
CA PRO A 40 5.64 2.91 0.29
C PRO A 40 6.63 1.97 0.98
N LYS A 41 7.92 2.32 1.09
CA LYS A 41 8.97 1.43 1.64
C LYS A 41 8.70 0.97 3.07
N PRO A 42 8.20 1.81 4.01
CA PRO A 42 7.84 1.35 5.34
C PRO A 42 6.74 0.30 5.34
N LEU A 43 5.77 0.40 4.41
CA LEU A 43 4.67 -0.56 4.28
C LEU A 43 5.14 -1.90 3.71
N ILE A 44 6.08 -1.87 2.78
CA ILE A 44 6.76 -3.07 2.27
C ILE A 44 7.55 -3.73 3.41
N ALA A 45 8.39 -2.97 4.12
CA ALA A 45 9.21 -3.48 5.20
C ALA A 45 8.39 -4.05 6.37
N ALA A 46 7.22 -3.46 6.64
CA ALA A 46 6.31 -3.92 7.67
C ALA A 46 5.38 -5.05 7.20
N GLY A 47 5.50 -5.50 5.95
CA GLY A 47 4.77 -6.65 5.39
C GLY A 47 3.30 -6.37 5.12
N TYR A 48 2.92 -5.13 4.79
CA TYR A 48 1.57 -4.82 4.29
C TYR A 48 1.46 -5.04 2.78
N ILE A 49 2.54 -4.78 2.05
CA ILE A 49 2.62 -4.90 0.59
C ILE A 49 3.55 -6.06 0.26
N ASP A 50 3.11 -6.97 -0.61
CA ASP A 50 3.95 -8.01 -1.20
C ASP A 50 4.75 -7.38 -2.35
N ALA A 51 6.05 -7.21 -2.11
CA ALA A 51 6.98 -6.67 -3.07
C ALA A 51 8.28 -7.49 -3.09
N GLY A 52 8.68 -7.91 -4.30
CA GLY A 52 9.97 -8.52 -4.58
C GLY A 52 10.64 -7.79 -5.74
N HIS A 53 10.86 -8.50 -6.86
CA HIS A 53 11.25 -7.85 -8.12
C HIS A 53 10.16 -6.93 -8.68
N PHE A 54 8.91 -7.19 -8.33
CA PHE A 54 7.73 -6.43 -8.69
C PHE A 54 6.82 -6.26 -7.48
N ILE A 55 5.92 -5.27 -7.55
CA ILE A 55 4.77 -5.19 -6.65
C ILE A 55 3.79 -6.29 -7.06
N ASN A 56 3.46 -7.18 -6.13
CA ASN A 56 2.53 -8.30 -6.36
C ASN A 56 1.13 -7.99 -5.83
N GLY A 57 1.01 -7.04 -4.90
CA GLY A 57 -0.26 -6.57 -4.35
C GLY A 57 -0.22 -6.42 -2.83
N LEU A 58 -1.39 -6.45 -2.19
CA LEU A 58 -1.51 -6.45 -0.73
C LEU A 58 -1.33 -7.85 -0.16
N THR A 59 -0.56 -7.95 0.93
CA THR A 59 -0.57 -9.12 1.81
C THR A 59 -1.90 -9.22 2.55
N GLU A 60 -2.14 -10.34 3.25
CA GLU A 60 -3.28 -10.45 4.17
C GLU A 60 -3.31 -9.34 5.23
N LYS A 61 -2.13 -8.95 5.74
CA LYS A 61 -2.00 -7.85 6.69
C LYS A 61 -2.43 -6.50 6.07
N GLY A 62 -2.05 -6.26 4.81
CA GLY A 62 -2.47 -5.10 4.04
C GLY A 62 -3.99 -5.03 3.86
N LYS A 63 -4.61 -6.14 3.48
CA LYS A 63 -6.07 -6.24 3.30
C LYS A 63 -6.83 -6.04 4.61
N GLN A 64 -6.36 -6.66 5.69
CA GLN A 64 -6.96 -6.49 7.03
C GLN A 64 -6.86 -5.05 7.52
N ALA A 65 -5.76 -4.35 7.25
CA ALA A 65 -5.62 -2.95 7.61
C ALA A 65 -6.71 -2.07 6.96
N LEU A 66 -6.98 -2.28 5.67
CA LEU A 66 -8.05 -1.58 4.97
C LEU A 66 -9.44 -1.94 5.51
N ALA A 67 -9.72 -3.24 5.70
CA ALA A 67 -11.00 -3.68 6.24
C ALA A 67 -11.29 -3.07 7.63
N ASN A 68 -10.28 -2.99 8.49
CA ASN A 68 -10.42 -2.43 9.85
C ASN A 68 -10.58 -0.90 9.84
N ARG A 69 -10.08 -0.20 8.82
CA ARG A 69 -10.29 1.24 8.65
C ARG A 69 -11.76 1.56 8.35
N ASP A 70 -12.40 0.73 7.54
CA ASP A 70 -13.80 0.92 7.11
C ASP A 70 -14.82 0.40 8.13
N GLN A 71 -14.38 -0.25 9.21
CA GLN A 71 -15.27 -0.60 10.31
C GLN A 71 -15.56 0.66 11.16
N PRO A 72 -16.84 1.09 11.28
CA PRO A 72 -17.19 2.05 12.31
C PRO A 72 -16.87 1.41 13.66
N SER A 73 -16.10 2.12 14.49
CA SER A 73 -15.89 1.76 15.89
C SER A 73 -17.26 1.45 16.50
N ALA A 74 -17.48 0.19 16.88
CA ALA A 74 -18.73 -0.26 17.51
C ALA A 74 -18.97 0.43 18.85
#